data_AF-A0A1H5PF59-F1
#
_entry.id   AF-A0A1H5PF59-F1
#
_cell.length_a   1.000
_cell.length_b   1.000
_cell.length_c   1.000
_cell.angle_alpha   90.00
_cell.angle_beta   90.00
_cell.angle_gamma   90.00
#
_symmetry.space_group_name_H-M   'P 1'
#
loop_
_entity.id
_entity.type
_entity.pdbx_description
1 polymer ?
#
loop_
_entity_poly.entity_id
_entity_poly.type
_entity_poly.pdbx_seq_one_letter_code
_entity_poly.pdbx_strand_id
1 'polypeptide(L)'
;MTGHDVIGVGLGPFNLGLAALLDPVGDVDAVFFEAAPRFAWHPGLMLPGTTLQVPFLADLVTLADPTSRWSFLNYLHERGRLYRFYFYERFHVPRAEYDAYARWVAESLPSCRFGARVTAVEPDGDGWRVSVETAAGVEDHRARSVVFGVGTRPAVPAVARPVLGQDVFHTEDYLTYREKAVTASAVTVVGSGQSAGEVVADLLEAGLPGGLPGGLTVDWFTRSRGFLPMEYSKLGLEHFTPEYTAYFHGLPPSTRDELRAGQDLLYKGLSAETSERIYDLLYEATVDRADPPVVYAGACELRSIEPSPLPGRRWRLHWHHRDQDRAFTRDTDVVVLGTGHEPAPLPVPSGLVALDGAGRPEVALDYRLTLASGAPSTLFAQNAELHTHGVGAPDLGLGAHRNSVIVNALAGREVYPVRDRTVYQSFGGPLA
;
A
#
# COMPACT_ATOMS: atom_id res chain seq x y z
N MET A 1 34.64 -1.71 -0.04
CA MET A 1 33.32 -1.13 0.20
C MET A 1 33.10 -0.09 -0.89
N THR A 2 32.15 -0.33 -1.77
CA THR A 2 31.72 0.64 -2.79
C THR A 2 31.01 1.79 -2.07
N GLY A 3 31.25 3.02 -2.50
CA GLY A 3 30.65 4.22 -1.88
C GLY A 3 29.66 4.88 -2.84
N HIS A 4 28.55 5.34 -2.29
CA HIS A 4 27.45 6.00 -3.01
C HIS A 4 27.04 7.29 -2.29
N ASP A 5 26.44 8.25 -3.00
CA ASP A 5 25.81 9.39 -2.33
C ASP A 5 24.50 8.97 -1.66
N VAL A 6 23.73 8.08 -2.30
CA VAL A 6 22.48 7.57 -1.75
C VAL A 6 22.28 6.07 -1.99
N ILE A 7 21.84 5.37 -0.94
CA ILE A 7 21.33 4.00 -1.05
C ILE A 7 19.84 3.98 -0.75
N GLY A 8 19.03 3.48 -1.68
CA GLY A 8 17.63 3.16 -1.44
C GLY A 8 17.44 1.73 -0.94
N VAL A 9 16.66 1.58 0.14
CA VAL A 9 16.33 0.28 0.74
C VAL A 9 14.89 -0.09 0.41
N GLY A 10 14.70 -1.15 -0.38
CA GLY A 10 13.42 -1.54 -0.95
C GLY A 10 13.11 -0.76 -2.23
N LEU A 11 12.44 -1.42 -3.19
CA LEU A 11 12.12 -0.86 -4.51
C LEU A 11 10.62 -0.98 -4.82
N GLY A 12 9.79 -0.54 -3.87
CA GLY A 12 8.39 -0.24 -4.14
C GLY A 12 8.22 0.98 -5.08
N PRO A 13 6.98 1.34 -5.47
CA PRO A 13 6.73 2.43 -6.42
C PRO A 13 7.35 3.76 -6.01
N PHE A 14 7.43 4.05 -4.70
CA PHE A 14 8.00 5.30 -4.21
C PHE A 14 9.52 5.41 -4.43
N ASN A 15 10.29 4.40 -4.02
CA ASN A 15 11.74 4.37 -4.27
C ASN A 15 12.07 4.16 -5.75
N LEU A 16 11.21 3.46 -6.50
CA LEU A 16 11.36 3.38 -7.95
C LEU A 16 11.18 4.75 -8.61
N GLY A 17 10.20 5.55 -8.16
CA GLY A 17 10.04 6.94 -8.61
C GLY A 17 11.23 7.80 -8.23
N LEU A 18 11.82 7.61 -7.05
CA LEU A 18 13.04 8.30 -6.65
C LEU A 18 14.21 7.93 -7.57
N ALA A 19 14.39 6.64 -7.86
CA ALA A 19 15.41 6.15 -8.78
C ALA A 19 15.25 6.76 -10.19
N ALA A 20 14.01 6.82 -10.69
CA ALA A 20 13.69 7.42 -11.98
C ALA A 20 13.94 8.93 -12.02
N LEU A 21 13.67 9.65 -10.93
CA LEU A 21 13.93 11.08 -10.82
C LEU A 21 15.40 11.42 -10.56
N LEU A 22 16.21 10.49 -10.02
CA LEU A 22 17.65 10.65 -9.89
C LEU A 22 18.44 10.27 -11.15
N ASP A 23 17.87 9.46 -12.04
CA ASP A 23 18.51 9.02 -13.29
C ASP A 23 19.09 10.15 -14.18
N PRO A 24 18.42 11.32 -14.38
CA PRO A 24 19.01 12.43 -15.12
C PRO A 24 19.96 13.32 -14.28
N VAL A 25 20.09 13.07 -12.98
CA VAL A 25 20.86 13.90 -12.02
C VAL A 25 22.29 13.35 -11.92
N GLY A 26 23.11 13.61 -12.94
CA GLY A 26 24.43 13.00 -13.10
C GLY A 26 25.48 13.34 -12.02
N ASP A 27 25.19 14.25 -11.10
CA ASP A 27 26.02 14.63 -9.96
C ASP A 27 25.64 13.91 -8.65
N VAL A 28 24.67 12.98 -8.67
CA VAL A 28 24.27 12.16 -7.51
C VAL A 28 24.41 10.68 -7.83
N ASP A 29 25.34 9.99 -7.17
CA ASP A 29 25.51 8.54 -7.33
C ASP A 29 24.51 7.76 -6.45
N ALA A 30 23.61 7.02 -7.10
CA ALA A 30 22.47 6.36 -6.47
C ALA A 30 22.38 4.86 -6.82
N VAL A 31 22.12 4.03 -5.81
CA VAL A 31 21.80 2.61 -5.98
C VAL A 31 20.62 2.21 -5.09
N PHE A 32 19.76 1.33 -5.59
CA PHE A 32 18.56 0.87 -4.89
C PHE A 32 18.54 -0.66 -4.82
N PHE A 33 18.38 -1.20 -3.61
CA PHE A 33 18.39 -2.64 -3.36
C PHE A 33 16.98 -3.17 -3.05
N GLU A 34 16.59 -4.23 -3.76
CA GLU A 34 15.35 -4.96 -3.59
C GLU A 34 15.62 -6.43 -3.27
N ALA A 35 14.97 -6.94 -2.23
CA ALA A 35 15.13 -8.33 -1.81
C ALA A 35 14.49 -9.31 -2.81
N ALA A 36 13.38 -8.93 -3.43
CA ALA A 36 12.73 -9.73 -4.46
C ALA A 36 13.64 -9.87 -5.71
N PRO A 37 13.55 -10.99 -6.45
CA PRO A 37 14.36 -11.19 -7.65
C PRO A 37 13.92 -10.34 -8.86
N ARG A 38 12.74 -9.70 -8.78
CA ARG A 38 12.17 -8.84 -9.82
C ARG A 38 11.11 -7.91 -9.23
N PHE A 39 10.79 -6.84 -9.95
CA PHE A 39 9.69 -5.96 -9.57
C PHE A 39 8.33 -6.66 -9.70
N ALA A 40 7.54 -6.57 -8.63
CA ALA A 40 6.14 -6.97 -8.60
C ALA A 40 5.42 -6.15 -7.52
N TRP A 41 4.38 -5.41 -7.90
CA TRP A 41 3.64 -4.57 -6.95
C TRP A 41 2.31 -5.23 -6.57
N HIS A 42 2.21 -5.66 -5.30
CA HIS A 42 1.09 -6.43 -4.74
C HIS A 42 0.66 -7.64 -5.61
N PRO A 43 1.59 -8.56 -5.93
CA PRO A 43 1.35 -9.63 -6.90
C PRO A 43 0.19 -10.54 -6.54
N GLY A 44 -0.10 -10.77 -5.25
CA GLY A 44 -1.20 -11.66 -4.84
C GLY A 44 -2.60 -11.04 -4.89
N LEU A 45 -2.70 -9.75 -5.24
CA LEU A 45 -3.96 -9.02 -5.46
C LEU A 45 -4.10 -8.50 -6.90
N MET A 46 -3.32 -9.05 -7.82
CA MET A 46 -3.37 -8.68 -9.25
C MET A 46 -4.55 -9.35 -9.96
N LEU A 47 -5.76 -9.13 -9.44
CA LEU A 47 -6.99 -9.72 -9.98
C LEU A 47 -7.34 -9.11 -11.34
N PRO A 48 -7.83 -9.91 -12.31
CA PRO A 48 -8.32 -9.39 -13.57
C PRO A 48 -9.39 -8.31 -13.36
N GLY A 49 -9.37 -7.25 -14.19
CA GLY A 49 -10.34 -6.17 -14.12
C GLY A 49 -10.09 -5.12 -13.02
N THR A 50 -9.14 -5.34 -12.10
CA THR A 50 -8.82 -4.33 -11.07
C THR A 50 -8.02 -3.15 -11.63
N THR A 51 -8.33 -1.96 -11.13
CA THR A 51 -7.72 -0.69 -11.52
C THR A 51 -6.95 -0.06 -10.37
N LEU A 52 -6.06 0.88 -10.69
CA LEU A 52 -5.56 1.85 -9.72
C LEU A 52 -6.70 2.73 -9.22
N GLN A 53 -6.62 3.18 -7.97
CA GLN A 53 -7.56 4.15 -7.41
C GLN A 53 -7.12 5.61 -7.62
N VAL A 54 -5.97 5.82 -8.26
CA VAL A 54 -5.45 7.14 -8.66
C VAL A 54 -5.39 7.26 -10.19
N PRO A 55 -5.48 8.48 -10.74
CA PRO A 55 -5.26 8.72 -12.16
C PRO A 55 -3.84 8.31 -12.59
N PHE A 56 -3.64 7.92 -13.86
CA PHE A 56 -2.31 7.60 -14.40
C PHE A 56 -1.31 8.76 -14.33
N LEU A 57 -1.75 9.99 -14.09
CA LEU A 57 -0.88 11.13 -13.82
C LEU A 57 -0.07 10.96 -12.54
N ALA A 58 -0.61 10.21 -11.57
CA ALA A 58 0.10 9.73 -10.39
C ALA A 58 0.99 8.52 -10.74
N ASP A 59 1.76 8.64 -11.82
CA ASP A 59 2.83 7.72 -12.15
C ASP A 59 4.09 8.02 -11.32
N LEU A 60 5.22 7.44 -11.70
CA LEU A 60 6.46 7.58 -10.93
C LEU A 60 7.09 8.98 -10.96
N VAL A 61 6.77 9.81 -11.97
CA VAL A 61 7.58 11.00 -12.32
C VAL A 61 6.78 12.21 -12.79
N THR A 62 5.61 12.04 -13.41
CA THR A 62 4.90 13.06 -14.20
C THR A 62 4.55 14.30 -13.38
N LEU A 63 4.15 14.14 -12.11
CA LEU A 63 3.83 15.29 -11.24
C LEU A 63 5.07 16.07 -10.76
N ALA A 64 6.28 15.54 -10.96
CA ALA A 64 7.54 16.24 -10.74
C ALA A 64 8.11 16.79 -12.07
N ASP A 65 8.12 15.96 -13.12
CA ASP A 65 8.60 16.29 -14.45
C ASP A 65 7.82 15.52 -15.54
N PRO A 66 6.84 16.17 -16.20
CA PRO A 66 6.09 15.56 -17.30
C PRO A 66 6.95 15.20 -18.53
N THR A 67 8.16 15.74 -18.65
CA THR A 67 9.07 15.47 -19.78
C THR A 67 9.93 14.23 -19.56
N SER A 68 9.91 13.67 -18.35
CA SER A 68 10.68 12.49 -18.01
C SER A 68 10.37 11.33 -18.96
N ARG A 69 11.43 10.71 -19.48
CA ARG A 69 11.33 9.47 -20.29
C ARG A 69 10.71 8.32 -19.51
N TRP A 70 10.66 8.41 -18.18
CA TRP A 70 10.07 7.38 -17.31
C TRP A 70 8.58 7.59 -17.07
N SER A 71 7.93 8.54 -17.73
CA SER A 71 6.47 8.74 -17.60
C SER A 71 5.67 7.55 -18.15
N PHE A 72 4.46 7.36 -17.61
CA PHE A 72 3.53 6.32 -18.06
C PHE A 72 3.14 6.50 -19.53
N LEU A 73 2.98 7.74 -19.99
CA LEU A 73 2.72 8.05 -21.40
C LEU A 73 3.89 7.65 -22.30
N ASN A 74 5.14 7.89 -21.87
CA ASN A 74 6.30 7.45 -22.64
C ASN A 74 6.43 5.92 -22.65
N TYR A 75 6.13 5.25 -21.53
CA TYR A 75 6.00 3.78 -21.51
C TYR A 75 5.00 3.27 -22.56
N LEU A 76 3.81 3.88 -22.63
CA LEU A 76 2.80 3.49 -23.63
C LEU A 76 3.30 3.70 -25.07
N HIS A 77 4.10 4.74 -25.31
CA HIS A 77 4.74 4.98 -26.60
C HIS A 77 5.74 3.87 -26.93
N GLU A 78 6.70 3.61 -26.03
CA GLU A 78 7.74 2.58 -26.17
C GLU A 78 7.16 1.17 -26.34
N ARG A 79 5.99 0.90 -25.76
CA ARG A 79 5.29 -0.39 -25.91
C ARG A 79 4.33 -0.45 -27.11
N GLY A 80 4.24 0.60 -27.92
CA GLY A 80 3.34 0.64 -29.08
C GLY A 80 1.86 0.56 -28.71
N ARG A 81 1.50 1.04 -27.52
CA ARG A 81 0.15 1.01 -26.95
C ARG A 81 -0.51 2.38 -26.84
N LEU A 82 0.24 3.47 -27.03
CA LEU A 82 -0.27 4.84 -26.82
C LEU A 82 -1.57 5.14 -27.57
N TYR A 83 -1.67 4.79 -28.86
CA TYR A 83 -2.88 5.05 -29.63
C TYR A 83 -4.07 4.17 -29.20
N ARG A 84 -3.81 2.97 -28.67
CA ARG A 84 -4.86 2.11 -28.07
C ARG A 84 -5.32 2.69 -26.74
N PHE A 85 -4.39 3.18 -25.93
CA PHE A 85 -4.69 3.84 -24.67
C PHE A 85 -5.49 5.14 -24.88
N TYR A 86 -5.18 5.90 -25.93
CA TYR A 86 -5.94 7.08 -26.33
C TYR A 86 -7.44 6.76 -26.50
N PHE A 87 -7.78 5.66 -27.18
CA PHE A 87 -9.17 5.21 -27.31
C PHE A 87 -9.71 4.46 -26.09
N TYR A 88 -8.84 4.00 -25.20
CA TYR A 88 -9.27 3.40 -23.94
C TYR A 88 -9.92 4.46 -23.03
N GLU A 89 -9.43 5.71 -23.07
CA GLU A 89 -10.04 6.89 -22.45
C GLU A 89 -10.40 6.72 -20.95
N ARG A 90 -9.55 6.01 -20.20
CA ARG A 90 -9.69 5.84 -18.75
C ARG A 90 -8.51 6.47 -18.02
N PHE A 91 -8.82 7.28 -17.01
CA PHE A 91 -7.81 7.85 -16.11
C PHE A 91 -7.27 6.80 -15.12
N HIS A 92 -8.15 5.92 -14.64
CA HIS A 92 -7.78 4.80 -13.77
C HIS A 92 -7.39 3.61 -14.61
N VAL A 93 -6.11 3.25 -14.56
CA VAL A 93 -5.54 2.21 -15.42
C VAL A 93 -5.56 0.86 -14.73
N PRO A 94 -5.57 -0.26 -15.49
CA PRO A 94 -5.47 -1.59 -14.91
C PRO A 94 -4.22 -1.72 -14.04
N ARG A 95 -4.34 -2.35 -12.87
CA ARG A 95 -3.17 -2.58 -11.97
C ARG A 95 -2.06 -3.34 -12.68
N ALA A 96 -2.42 -4.29 -13.54
CA ALA A 96 -1.47 -5.06 -14.34
C ALA A 96 -0.69 -4.19 -15.34
N GLU A 97 -1.30 -3.12 -15.87
CA GLU A 97 -0.61 -2.18 -16.76
C GLU A 97 0.34 -1.27 -15.98
N TYR A 98 -0.07 -0.80 -14.79
CA TYR A 98 0.81 -0.04 -13.91
C TYR A 98 2.00 -0.88 -13.41
N ASP A 99 1.78 -2.13 -13.01
CA ASP A 99 2.85 -3.07 -12.65
C ASP A 99 3.79 -3.35 -13.82
N ALA A 100 3.27 -3.51 -15.04
CA ALA A 100 4.10 -3.66 -16.24
C ALA A 100 4.91 -2.40 -16.57
N TYR A 101 4.34 -1.22 -16.34
CA TYR A 101 5.02 0.06 -16.45
C TYR A 101 6.17 0.18 -15.43
N ALA A 102 5.89 -0.04 -14.15
CA ALA A 102 6.89 0.05 -13.10
C ALA A 102 7.99 -1.00 -13.28
N ARG A 103 7.65 -2.22 -13.71
CA ARG A 103 8.63 -3.25 -14.10
C ARG A 103 9.52 -2.77 -15.24
N TRP A 104 8.95 -2.15 -16.29
CA TRP A 104 9.74 -1.62 -17.40
C TRP A 104 10.75 -0.57 -16.93
N VAL A 105 10.34 0.35 -16.05
CA VAL A 105 11.27 1.35 -15.47
C VAL A 105 12.36 0.65 -14.65
N ALA A 106 11.98 -0.26 -13.75
CA ALA A 106 12.91 -0.92 -12.84
C ALA A 106 13.93 -1.83 -13.56
N GLU A 107 13.53 -2.48 -14.65
CA GLU A 107 14.43 -3.29 -15.49
C GLU A 107 15.34 -2.43 -16.38
N SER A 108 14.94 -1.20 -16.68
CA SER A 108 15.69 -0.29 -17.55
C SER A 108 16.66 0.62 -16.78
N LEU A 109 16.45 0.80 -15.47
CA LEU A 109 17.31 1.62 -14.62
C LEU A 109 18.55 0.86 -14.14
N PRO A 110 19.77 1.31 -14.47
CA PRO A 110 21.00 0.65 -14.03
C PRO A 110 21.26 0.80 -12.53
N SER A 111 20.58 1.72 -11.84
CA SER A 111 20.66 1.93 -10.39
C SER A 111 19.86 0.91 -9.57
N CYS A 112 19.00 0.10 -10.20
CA CYS A 112 18.20 -0.91 -9.52
C CYS A 112 18.96 -2.24 -9.39
N ARG A 113 18.92 -2.85 -8.20
CA ARG A 113 19.57 -4.13 -7.88
C ARG A 113 18.57 -5.06 -7.18
N PHE A 114 18.20 -6.14 -7.85
CA PHE A 114 17.27 -7.16 -7.35
C PHE A 114 18.01 -8.35 -6.71
N GLY A 115 17.30 -9.14 -5.92
CA GLY A 115 17.87 -10.28 -5.18
C GLY A 115 18.92 -9.85 -4.14
N ALA A 116 18.79 -8.62 -3.66
CA ALA A 116 19.74 -7.94 -2.79
C ALA A 116 18.99 -7.37 -1.57
N ARG A 117 19.04 -8.10 -0.46
CA ARG A 117 18.32 -7.74 0.78
C ARG A 117 19.23 -6.92 1.68
N VAL A 118 18.86 -5.67 1.94
CA VAL A 118 19.51 -4.90 3.01
C VAL A 118 19.10 -5.48 4.36
N THR A 119 20.08 -5.85 5.17
CA THR A 119 19.87 -6.47 6.49
C THR A 119 20.21 -5.53 7.64
N ALA A 120 21.11 -4.58 7.43
CA ALA A 120 21.51 -3.59 8.43
C ALA A 120 21.96 -2.27 7.80
N VAL A 121 21.65 -1.16 8.48
CA VAL A 121 22.13 0.19 8.20
C VAL A 121 22.67 0.77 9.51
N GLU A 122 23.98 1.00 9.56
CA GLU A 122 24.70 1.39 10.78
C GLU A 122 25.52 2.66 10.55
N PRO A 123 25.72 3.51 11.57
CA PRO A 123 26.61 4.67 11.46
C PRO A 123 28.05 4.28 11.04
N ASP A 124 28.64 4.98 10.08
CA ASP A 124 30.03 4.82 9.65
C ASP A 124 30.65 6.19 9.30
N GLY A 125 31.29 6.83 10.28
CA GLY A 125 31.88 8.15 10.11
C GLY A 125 30.84 9.26 9.90
N ASP A 126 30.90 9.92 8.74
CA ASP A 126 29.95 10.95 8.30
C ASP A 126 28.79 10.40 7.45
N GLY A 127 28.69 9.07 7.31
CA GLY A 127 27.64 8.40 6.57
C GLY A 127 27.22 7.08 7.21
N TRP A 128 26.91 6.10 6.36
CA TRP A 128 26.26 4.84 6.73
C TRP A 128 26.96 3.65 6.10
N ARG A 129 27.18 2.61 6.89
CA ARG A 129 27.46 1.26 6.41
C ARG A 129 26.14 0.56 6.12
N VAL A 130 26.00 -0.02 4.93
CA VAL A 130 24.82 -0.78 4.52
C VAL A 130 25.24 -2.21 4.19
N SER A 131 24.77 -3.18 4.97
CA SER A 131 25.02 -4.60 4.72
C SER A 131 23.91 -5.18 3.86
N VAL A 132 24.30 -5.79 2.75
CA VAL A 132 23.39 -6.32 1.73
C VAL A 132 23.66 -7.82 1.55
N GLU A 133 22.65 -8.62 1.79
CA GLU A 133 22.66 -10.06 1.56
C GLU A 133 22.23 -10.36 0.11
N THR A 134 23.08 -11.09 -0.60
CA THR A 134 22.84 -11.56 -1.97
C THR A 134 23.04 -13.07 -2.04
N ALA A 135 22.71 -13.69 -3.18
CA ALA A 135 23.02 -15.09 -3.43
C ALA A 135 24.53 -15.42 -3.37
N ALA A 136 25.41 -14.43 -3.52
CA ALA A 136 26.86 -14.59 -3.44
C ALA A 136 27.42 -14.41 -2.01
N GLY A 137 26.58 -14.02 -1.05
CA GLY A 137 26.98 -13.70 0.33
C GLY A 137 26.63 -12.26 0.73
N VAL A 138 27.16 -11.84 1.87
CA VAL A 138 26.95 -10.48 2.41
C VAL A 138 28.03 -9.54 1.90
N GLU A 139 27.62 -8.39 1.38
CA GLU A 139 28.50 -7.31 0.95
C GLU A 139 28.20 -6.01 1.73
N ASP A 140 29.25 -5.23 1.98
CA ASP A 140 29.16 -3.94 2.68
C ASP A 140 29.36 -2.77 1.71
N HIS A 141 28.39 -1.86 1.71
CA HIS A 141 28.41 -0.59 0.99
C HIS A 141 28.52 0.60 1.94
N ARG A 142 28.95 1.74 1.41
CA ARG A 142 28.90 3.05 2.10
C ARG A 142 27.92 3.96 1.41
N ALA A 143 27.17 4.74 2.19
CA ALA A 143 26.34 5.82 1.66
C ALA A 143 26.41 7.06 2.53
N ARG A 144 26.34 8.25 1.90
CA ARG A 144 26.13 9.49 2.66
C ARG A 144 24.70 9.60 3.16
N SER A 145 23.73 9.15 2.35
CA SER A 145 22.31 9.16 2.66
C SER A 145 21.67 7.79 2.42
N VAL A 146 20.62 7.48 3.17
CA VAL A 146 19.84 6.24 2.98
C VAL A 146 18.36 6.57 2.91
N VAL A 147 17.65 6.02 1.92
CA VAL A 147 16.20 6.24 1.75
C VAL A 147 15.45 4.92 1.94
N PHE A 148 14.70 4.82 3.03
CA PHE A 148 13.92 3.64 3.36
C PHE A 148 12.56 3.64 2.66
N GLY A 149 12.42 2.77 1.67
CA GLY A 149 11.16 2.42 1.00
C GLY A 149 10.78 0.96 1.26
N VAL A 150 10.94 0.51 2.51
CA VAL A 150 10.75 -0.90 2.94
C VAL A 150 9.30 -1.37 2.87
N GLY A 151 8.37 -0.47 2.56
CA GLY A 151 6.96 -0.79 2.36
C GLY A 151 6.26 -1.24 3.64
N THR A 152 5.32 -2.16 3.47
CA THR A 152 4.44 -2.64 4.53
C THR A 152 4.39 -4.16 4.53
N ARG A 153 3.99 -4.76 5.65
CA ARG A 153 3.73 -6.20 5.77
C ARG A 153 2.28 -6.46 6.20
N PRO A 154 1.72 -7.66 5.96
CA PRO A 154 0.37 -8.02 6.40
C PRO A 154 0.12 -7.72 7.88
N ALA A 155 -0.95 -6.98 8.16
CA ALA A 155 -1.41 -6.75 9.52
C ALA A 155 -2.35 -7.89 9.92
N VAL A 156 -1.78 -9.00 10.38
CA VAL A 156 -2.55 -10.19 10.78
C VAL A 156 -3.01 -10.08 12.25
N PRO A 157 -4.32 -10.19 12.55
CA PRO A 157 -4.84 -10.22 13.91
C PRO A 157 -4.17 -11.31 14.75
N ALA A 158 -3.84 -11.01 16.01
CA ALA A 158 -3.13 -11.94 16.90
C ALA A 158 -3.81 -13.32 16.98
N VAL A 159 -5.15 -13.33 16.94
CA VAL A 159 -5.99 -14.54 17.00
C VAL A 159 -5.86 -15.45 15.77
N ALA A 160 -5.40 -14.92 14.63
CA ALA A 160 -5.26 -15.66 13.38
C ALA A 160 -3.80 -16.09 13.10
N ARG A 161 -2.81 -15.43 13.70
CA ARG A 161 -1.37 -15.72 13.48
C ARG A 161 -1.00 -17.20 13.66
N PRO A 162 -1.48 -17.92 14.70
CA PRO A 162 -1.08 -19.32 14.93
C PRO A 162 -1.63 -20.31 13.90
N VAL A 163 -2.67 -19.92 13.15
CA VAL A 163 -3.40 -20.80 12.22
C VAL A 163 -3.18 -20.42 10.76
N LEU A 164 -2.28 -19.48 10.49
CA LEU A 164 -1.95 -19.06 9.12
C LEU A 164 -1.48 -20.24 8.26
N GLY A 165 -1.93 -20.25 7.02
CA GLY A 165 -1.57 -21.24 6.02
C GLY A 165 -2.56 -21.27 4.88
N GLN A 166 -2.56 -22.35 4.11
CA GLN A 166 -3.41 -22.50 2.92
C GLN A 166 -4.93 -22.48 3.17
N ASP A 167 -5.41 -22.56 4.42
CA ASP A 167 -6.84 -22.45 4.77
C ASP A 167 -7.18 -21.10 5.44
N VAL A 168 -6.18 -20.41 6.00
CA VAL A 168 -6.35 -19.10 6.66
C VAL A 168 -5.19 -18.21 6.22
N PHE A 169 -5.45 -17.27 5.33
CA PHE A 169 -4.38 -16.48 4.71
C PHE A 169 -4.77 -15.01 4.55
N HIS A 170 -3.76 -14.15 4.40
CA HIS A 170 -3.97 -12.73 4.15
C HIS A 170 -4.31 -12.49 2.67
N THR A 171 -4.99 -11.38 2.36
CA THR A 171 -5.30 -11.01 0.97
C THR A 171 -4.05 -10.89 0.09
N GLU A 172 -2.88 -10.64 0.67
CA GLU A 172 -1.60 -10.63 -0.07
C GLU A 172 -1.25 -12.00 -0.69
N ASP A 173 -1.79 -13.09 -0.17
CA ASP A 173 -1.61 -14.44 -0.72
C ASP A 173 -2.82 -14.93 -1.53
N TYR A 174 -3.80 -14.04 -1.80
CA TYR A 174 -5.08 -14.45 -2.37
C TYR A 174 -4.92 -15.20 -3.70
N LEU A 175 -4.19 -14.66 -4.67
CA LEU A 175 -3.98 -15.35 -5.94
C LEU A 175 -3.25 -16.70 -5.81
N THR A 176 -2.37 -16.84 -4.81
CA THR A 176 -1.70 -18.13 -4.52
C THR A 176 -2.71 -19.19 -4.09
N TYR A 177 -3.73 -18.81 -3.33
CA TYR A 177 -4.74 -19.71 -2.77
C TYR A 177 -6.13 -19.58 -3.41
N ARG A 178 -6.24 -18.82 -4.51
CA ARG A 178 -7.53 -18.47 -5.12
C ARG A 178 -8.32 -19.70 -5.54
N GLU A 179 -7.69 -20.66 -6.22
CA GLU A 179 -8.35 -21.89 -6.67
C GLU A 179 -9.02 -22.61 -5.50
N LYS A 180 -8.35 -22.64 -4.35
CA LYS A 180 -8.88 -23.25 -3.15
C LYS A 180 -10.03 -22.45 -2.53
N ALA A 181 -9.94 -21.12 -2.56
CA ALA A 181 -11.03 -20.27 -2.08
C ALA A 181 -12.29 -20.43 -2.94
N VAL A 182 -12.16 -20.40 -4.28
CA VAL A 182 -13.33 -20.49 -5.19
C VAL A 182 -13.94 -21.89 -5.29
N THR A 183 -13.19 -22.94 -4.92
CA THR A 183 -13.68 -24.33 -4.90
C THR A 183 -14.13 -24.80 -3.51
N ALA A 184 -13.93 -23.98 -2.47
CA ALA A 184 -14.40 -24.29 -1.12
C ALA A 184 -15.93 -24.26 -1.02
N SER A 185 -16.49 -24.99 -0.06
CA SER A 185 -17.94 -24.96 0.20
C SER A 185 -18.34 -23.76 1.08
N ALA A 186 -17.44 -23.28 1.95
CA ALA A 186 -17.60 -22.02 2.68
C ALA A 186 -16.30 -21.21 2.72
N VAL A 187 -16.44 -19.91 2.48
CA VAL A 187 -15.38 -18.93 2.61
C VAL A 187 -15.84 -17.83 3.54
N THR A 188 -14.97 -17.40 4.45
CA THR A 188 -15.18 -16.20 5.26
C THR A 188 -14.14 -15.15 4.94
N VAL A 189 -14.58 -13.98 4.48
CA VAL A 189 -13.72 -12.81 4.25
C VAL A 189 -13.82 -11.88 5.45
N VAL A 190 -12.67 -11.46 5.99
CA VAL A 190 -12.58 -10.57 7.16
C VAL A 190 -12.02 -9.22 6.75
N GLY A 191 -12.74 -8.13 7.05
CA GLY A 191 -12.34 -6.76 6.73
C GLY A 191 -13.25 -6.10 5.69
N SER A 192 -13.16 -4.77 5.53
CA SER A 192 -14.05 -4.00 4.65
C SER A 192 -13.34 -3.07 3.68
N GLY A 193 -12.01 -3.12 3.62
CA GLY A 193 -11.25 -2.29 2.66
C GLY A 193 -11.33 -2.84 1.24
N GLN A 194 -10.73 -2.11 0.30
CA GLN A 194 -10.71 -2.45 -1.12
C GLN A 194 -10.35 -3.92 -1.39
N SER A 195 -9.24 -4.42 -0.82
CA SER A 195 -8.79 -5.80 -1.05
C SER A 195 -9.80 -6.86 -0.62
N ALA A 196 -10.53 -6.62 0.48
CA ALA A 196 -11.57 -7.53 0.94
C ALA A 196 -12.75 -7.54 -0.03
N GLY A 197 -13.18 -6.36 -0.50
CA GLY A 197 -14.25 -6.25 -1.49
C GLY A 197 -13.90 -6.89 -2.84
N GLU A 198 -12.67 -6.72 -3.33
CA GLU A 198 -12.22 -7.37 -4.57
C GLU A 198 -12.20 -8.89 -4.47
N VAL A 199 -11.79 -9.44 -3.32
CA VAL A 199 -11.89 -10.88 -3.06
C VAL A 199 -13.35 -11.33 -3.06
N VAL A 200 -14.26 -10.58 -2.42
CA VAL A 200 -15.68 -10.92 -2.41
C VAL A 200 -16.26 -10.88 -3.82
N ALA A 201 -15.96 -9.85 -4.61
CA ALA A 201 -16.38 -9.78 -6.01
C ALA A 201 -15.89 -10.98 -6.83
N ASP A 202 -14.61 -11.35 -6.68
CA ASP A 202 -14.03 -12.51 -7.37
C ASP A 202 -14.65 -13.85 -6.95
N LEU A 203 -14.95 -14.04 -5.65
CA LEU A 203 -15.66 -15.22 -5.15
C LEU A 203 -17.08 -15.30 -5.71
N LEU A 204 -17.79 -14.17 -5.77
CA LEU A 204 -19.14 -14.09 -6.32
C LEU A 204 -19.14 -14.39 -7.83
N GLU A 205 -18.21 -13.81 -8.59
CA GLU A 205 -18.05 -14.09 -10.02
C GLU A 205 -17.76 -15.58 -10.29
N ALA A 206 -16.98 -16.22 -9.42
CA ALA A 206 -16.63 -17.62 -9.57
C ALA A 206 -17.75 -18.59 -9.14
N GLY A 207 -18.60 -18.22 -8.18
CA GLY A 207 -19.56 -19.12 -7.52
C GLY A 207 -21.06 -18.83 -7.73
N LEU A 208 -21.43 -17.69 -8.30
CA LEU A 208 -22.82 -17.38 -8.66
C LEU A 208 -23.25 -18.10 -9.97
N PRO A 209 -24.55 -18.20 -10.29
CA PRO A 209 -25.05 -19.01 -11.39
C PRO A 209 -24.30 -18.90 -12.73
N GLY A 210 -23.50 -19.92 -13.04
CA GLY A 210 -22.67 -19.97 -14.25
C GLY A 210 -21.21 -20.40 -14.00
N GLY A 211 -20.76 -20.42 -12.75
CA GLY A 211 -19.43 -20.88 -12.35
C GLY A 211 -19.47 -21.89 -11.19
N LEU A 212 -18.81 -23.03 -11.42
CA LEU A 212 -18.55 -24.19 -10.54
C LEU A 212 -19.75 -24.94 -9.90
N PRO A 213 -19.78 -26.30 -9.96
CA PRO A 213 -20.83 -27.10 -9.35
C PRO A 213 -20.60 -27.26 -7.83
N GLY A 214 -21.48 -26.66 -7.02
CA GLY A 214 -21.53 -26.84 -5.57
C GLY A 214 -21.65 -25.50 -4.87
N GLY A 215 -22.83 -25.19 -4.31
CA GLY A 215 -23.17 -23.87 -3.78
C GLY A 215 -22.18 -23.37 -2.73
N LEU A 216 -21.23 -22.53 -3.17
CA LEU A 216 -20.31 -21.77 -2.34
C LEU A 216 -21.10 -20.85 -1.40
N THR A 217 -20.80 -20.90 -0.10
CA THR A 217 -21.34 -19.98 0.90
C THR A 217 -20.28 -18.93 1.26
N VAL A 218 -20.67 -17.66 1.30
CA VAL A 218 -19.73 -16.54 1.56
C VAL A 218 -20.19 -15.73 2.76
N ASP A 219 -19.37 -15.70 3.80
CA ASP A 219 -19.53 -14.79 4.93
C ASP A 219 -18.54 -13.62 4.79
N TRP A 220 -18.99 -12.38 4.86
CA TRP A 220 -18.14 -11.19 4.80
C TRP A 220 -18.37 -10.28 6.01
N PHE A 221 -17.43 -10.32 6.96
CA PHE A 221 -17.57 -9.60 8.23
C PHE A 221 -16.46 -8.59 8.45
N THR A 222 -16.82 -7.45 9.03
CA THR A 222 -15.87 -6.38 9.34
C THR A 222 -16.12 -5.78 10.72
N ARG A 223 -15.04 -5.34 11.37
CA ARG A 223 -15.11 -4.57 12.62
C ARG A 223 -15.65 -3.15 12.39
N SER A 224 -15.52 -2.63 11.17
CA SER A 224 -16.06 -1.33 10.74
C SER A 224 -17.58 -1.32 10.85
N ARG A 225 -18.20 -0.15 11.01
CA ARG A 225 -19.68 -0.06 11.13
C ARG A 225 -20.43 -0.53 9.89
N GLY A 226 -19.77 -0.60 8.74
CA GLY A 226 -20.32 -1.11 7.49
C GLY A 226 -19.30 -1.08 6.37
N PHE A 227 -19.80 -1.20 5.14
CA PHE A 227 -19.03 -1.18 3.90
C PHE A 227 -19.18 0.20 3.27
N LEU A 228 -18.36 1.13 3.73
CA LEU A 228 -18.46 2.54 3.35
C LEU A 228 -17.53 2.84 2.17
N PRO A 229 -17.98 3.66 1.20
CA PRO A 229 -17.14 4.03 0.08
C PRO A 229 -15.98 4.90 0.55
N MET A 230 -14.89 4.84 -0.19
CA MET A 230 -13.79 5.80 -0.07
C MET A 230 -14.24 7.17 -0.55
N GLU A 231 -13.88 8.22 0.16
CA GLU A 231 -14.12 9.61 -0.24
C GLU A 231 -13.33 9.93 -1.51
N TYR A 232 -14.02 10.37 -2.56
CA TYR A 232 -13.41 10.66 -3.86
C TYR A 232 -13.98 11.94 -4.51
N SER A 233 -14.71 12.75 -3.75
CA SER A 233 -15.14 14.07 -4.20
C SER A 233 -13.93 15.00 -4.35
N LYS A 234 -14.00 15.91 -5.33
CA LYS A 234 -12.89 16.81 -5.67
C LYS A 234 -12.38 17.62 -4.48
N LEU A 235 -13.28 18.10 -3.60
CA LEU A 235 -12.91 18.84 -2.40
C LEU A 235 -12.32 17.92 -1.32
N GLY A 236 -12.85 16.70 -1.17
CA GLY A 236 -12.26 15.70 -0.28
C GLY A 236 -10.83 15.34 -0.70
N LEU A 237 -10.59 15.20 -2.00
CA LEU A 237 -9.28 14.87 -2.57
C LEU A 237 -8.21 15.95 -2.34
N GLU A 238 -8.57 17.20 -2.03
CA GLU A 238 -7.57 18.22 -1.67
C GLU A 238 -6.81 17.89 -0.38
N HIS A 239 -7.25 16.89 0.41
CA HIS A 239 -6.47 16.36 1.54
C HIS A 239 -5.23 15.54 1.12
N PHE A 240 -5.14 15.13 -0.14
CA PHE A 240 -3.99 14.40 -0.70
C PHE A 240 -3.01 15.37 -1.39
N THR A 241 -2.62 16.42 -0.65
CA THR A 241 -1.81 17.53 -1.18
C THR A 241 -0.64 17.86 -0.26
N PRO A 242 0.44 18.47 -0.80
CA PRO A 242 1.53 19.01 0.00
C PRO A 242 1.05 19.98 1.10
N GLU A 243 0.06 20.81 0.79
CA GLU A 243 -0.48 21.80 1.72
C GLU A 243 -1.20 21.16 2.92
N TYR A 244 -1.99 20.12 2.69
CA TYR A 244 -2.59 19.38 3.79
C TYR A 244 -1.53 18.68 4.63
N THR A 245 -0.53 18.07 3.99
CA THR A 245 0.60 17.45 4.70
C THR A 245 1.36 18.46 5.56
N ALA A 246 1.66 19.65 5.05
CA ALA A 246 2.33 20.71 5.81
C ALA A 246 1.47 21.21 6.99
N TYR A 247 0.17 21.44 6.75
CA TYR A 247 -0.78 21.81 7.81
C TYR A 247 -0.84 20.73 8.89
N PHE A 248 -1.04 19.48 8.50
CA PHE A 248 -1.14 18.34 9.40
C PHE A 248 0.15 18.15 10.21
N HIS A 249 1.31 18.26 9.57
CA HIS A 249 2.62 18.13 10.22
C HIS A 249 2.82 19.15 11.34
N GLY A 250 2.38 20.40 11.11
CA GLY A 250 2.48 21.50 12.06
C GLY A 250 1.54 21.39 13.28
N LEU A 251 0.62 20.42 13.32
CA LEU A 251 -0.27 20.21 14.45
C LEU A 251 0.41 19.46 15.61
N PRO A 252 -0.06 19.66 16.86
CA PRO A 252 0.39 18.86 18.00
C PRO A 252 0.16 17.35 17.76
N PRO A 253 1.03 16.46 18.29
CA PRO A 253 0.92 15.01 18.07
C PRO A 253 -0.45 14.42 18.42
N SER A 254 -1.06 14.85 19.53
CA SER A 254 -2.40 14.39 19.93
C SER A 254 -3.48 14.77 18.93
N THR A 255 -3.42 15.98 18.38
CA THR A 255 -4.35 16.47 17.36
C THR A 255 -4.19 15.69 16.05
N ARG A 256 -2.95 15.37 15.64
CA ARG A 256 -2.68 14.53 14.48
C ARG A 256 -3.30 13.14 14.62
N ASP A 257 -3.15 12.53 15.81
CA ASP A 257 -3.71 11.21 16.09
C ASP A 257 -5.24 11.20 16.10
N GLU A 258 -5.87 12.24 16.65
CA GLU A 258 -7.32 12.42 16.63
C GLU A 258 -7.87 12.62 15.21
N LEU A 259 -7.29 13.55 14.44
CA LEU A 259 -7.70 13.81 13.05
C LEU A 259 -7.56 12.55 12.19
N ARG A 260 -6.43 11.85 12.30
CA ARG A 260 -6.21 10.62 11.52
C ARG A 260 -7.27 9.56 11.85
N ALA A 261 -7.65 9.40 13.11
CA ALA A 261 -8.68 8.44 13.51
C ALA A 261 -10.06 8.73 12.86
N GLY A 262 -10.35 10.00 12.56
CA GLY A 262 -11.55 10.43 11.83
C GLY A 262 -11.46 10.34 10.30
N GLN A 263 -10.28 10.07 9.75
CA GLN A 263 -10.01 10.16 8.31
C GLN A 263 -9.88 8.79 7.61
N ASP A 264 -10.30 7.72 8.26
CA ASP A 264 -10.20 6.36 7.71
C ASP A 264 -10.86 6.23 6.32
N LEU A 265 -11.99 6.92 6.08
CA LEU A 265 -12.70 6.84 4.80
C LEU A 265 -12.01 7.61 3.66
N LEU A 266 -11.00 8.44 3.94
CA LEU A 266 -10.21 9.05 2.88
C LEU A 266 -9.39 7.98 2.13
N TYR A 267 -8.94 6.91 2.80
CA TYR A 267 -7.96 5.99 2.21
C TYR A 267 -8.17 4.49 2.49
N LYS A 268 -9.06 4.10 3.41
CA LYS A 268 -9.35 2.69 3.75
C LYS A 268 -10.70 2.19 3.23
N GLY A 269 -11.49 3.05 2.59
CA GLY A 269 -12.82 2.71 2.10
C GLY A 269 -12.79 1.73 0.92
N LEU A 270 -13.95 1.17 0.60
CA LEU A 270 -14.17 0.42 -0.63
C LEU A 270 -14.37 1.41 -1.79
N SER A 271 -13.88 1.14 -3.00
CA SER A 271 -14.24 2.00 -4.14
C SER A 271 -15.74 1.90 -4.44
N ALA A 272 -16.33 2.99 -4.91
CA ALA A 272 -17.73 2.98 -5.35
C ALA A 272 -17.96 1.91 -6.43
N GLU A 273 -17.04 1.79 -7.39
CA GLU A 273 -17.10 0.80 -8.47
C GLU A 273 -17.10 -0.65 -7.95
N THR A 274 -16.24 -1.01 -6.99
CA THR A 274 -16.24 -2.36 -6.42
C THR A 274 -17.50 -2.62 -5.58
N SER A 275 -17.97 -1.60 -4.86
CA SER A 275 -19.24 -1.69 -4.13
C SER A 275 -20.43 -1.94 -5.06
N GLU A 276 -20.53 -1.19 -6.15
CA GLU A 276 -21.54 -1.35 -7.19
C GLU A 276 -21.43 -2.73 -7.84
N ARG A 277 -20.21 -3.17 -8.20
CA ARG A 277 -19.98 -4.49 -8.80
C ARG A 277 -20.47 -5.64 -7.92
N ILE A 278 -20.17 -5.61 -6.63
CA ILE A 278 -20.65 -6.62 -5.68
C ILE A 278 -22.18 -6.62 -5.61
N TYR A 279 -22.78 -5.43 -5.57
CA TYR A 279 -24.24 -5.31 -5.52
C TYR A 279 -24.91 -5.85 -6.80
N ASP A 280 -24.38 -5.48 -7.96
CA ASP A 280 -24.86 -5.96 -9.27
C ASP A 280 -24.77 -7.49 -9.35
N LEU A 281 -23.64 -8.09 -8.93
CA LEU A 281 -23.47 -9.54 -8.88
C LEU A 281 -24.53 -10.22 -8.01
N LEU A 282 -24.77 -9.68 -6.81
CA LEU A 282 -25.79 -10.20 -5.90
C LEU A 282 -27.19 -10.07 -6.51
N TYR A 283 -27.51 -8.93 -7.10
CA TYR A 283 -28.81 -8.68 -7.73
C TYR A 283 -29.06 -9.62 -8.92
N GLU A 284 -28.10 -9.71 -9.84
CA GLU A 284 -28.16 -10.58 -11.02
C GLU A 284 -28.34 -12.06 -10.64
N ALA A 285 -27.72 -12.50 -9.55
CA ALA A 285 -27.86 -13.87 -9.05
C ALA A 285 -29.28 -14.23 -8.57
N THR A 286 -30.11 -13.24 -8.24
CA THR A 286 -31.50 -13.45 -7.78
C THR A 286 -32.52 -13.51 -8.90
N VAL A 287 -32.14 -13.23 -10.15
CA VAL A 287 -33.07 -13.27 -11.30
C VAL A 287 -33.64 -14.68 -11.45
N ASP A 288 -34.94 -14.82 -11.18
CA ASP A 288 -35.69 -16.08 -11.13
C ASP A 288 -35.12 -17.16 -10.17
N ARG A 289 -34.43 -16.73 -9.10
CA ARG A 289 -33.76 -17.62 -8.12
C ARG A 289 -33.94 -17.10 -6.69
N ALA A 290 -33.64 -17.94 -5.70
CA ALA A 290 -33.56 -17.51 -4.31
C ALA A 290 -32.29 -16.68 -4.05
N ASP A 291 -32.26 -15.96 -2.93
CA ASP A 291 -31.08 -15.24 -2.48
C ASP A 291 -29.85 -16.17 -2.45
N PRO A 292 -28.68 -15.71 -2.97
CA PRO A 292 -27.47 -16.48 -2.87
C PRO A 292 -27.07 -16.63 -1.39
N PRO A 293 -26.35 -17.70 -1.01
CA PRO A 293 -25.96 -17.95 0.38
C PRO A 293 -24.77 -17.06 0.81
N VAL A 294 -25.00 -15.75 0.77
CA VAL A 294 -24.04 -14.70 1.09
C VAL A 294 -24.56 -13.92 2.29
N VAL A 295 -23.76 -13.80 3.34
CA VAL A 295 -24.08 -13.00 4.52
C VAL A 295 -22.96 -12.00 4.75
N TYR A 296 -23.29 -10.71 4.82
CA TYR A 296 -22.32 -9.68 5.15
C TYR A 296 -22.83 -8.75 6.25
N ALA A 297 -21.95 -8.39 7.19
CA ALA A 297 -22.31 -7.53 8.32
C ALA A 297 -21.13 -6.70 8.83
N GLY A 298 -21.46 -5.48 9.27
CA GLY A 298 -20.55 -4.61 10.00
C GLY A 298 -20.56 -4.87 11.51
N ALA A 299 -19.69 -4.17 12.22
CA ALA A 299 -19.52 -4.22 13.68
C ALA A 299 -19.17 -5.61 14.24
N CYS A 300 -18.74 -6.54 13.40
CA CYS A 300 -18.35 -7.90 13.77
C CYS A 300 -16.83 -7.96 14.03
N GLU A 301 -16.45 -8.11 15.30
CA GLU A 301 -15.05 -8.28 15.71
C GLU A 301 -14.70 -9.76 15.85
N LEU A 302 -13.66 -10.21 15.16
CA LEU A 302 -13.13 -11.58 15.26
C LEU A 302 -12.40 -11.77 16.60
N ARG A 303 -12.85 -12.72 17.41
CA ARG A 303 -12.33 -13.02 18.76
C ARG A 303 -11.42 -14.24 18.82
N SER A 304 -11.70 -15.27 18.02
CA SER A 304 -10.84 -16.46 17.91
C SER A 304 -11.16 -17.26 16.65
N ILE A 305 -10.19 -18.10 16.26
CA ILE A 305 -10.32 -19.11 15.21
C ILE A 305 -9.86 -20.44 15.81
N GLU A 306 -10.68 -21.48 15.69
CA GLU A 306 -10.37 -22.83 16.18
C GLU A 306 -10.83 -23.89 15.19
N PRO A 307 -10.33 -25.15 15.27
CA PRO A 307 -10.84 -26.23 14.44
C PRO A 307 -12.36 -26.42 14.64
N SER A 308 -13.10 -26.54 13.54
CA SER A 308 -14.54 -26.76 13.59
C SER A 308 -14.86 -28.17 14.11
N PRO A 309 -15.84 -28.31 15.03
CA PRO A 309 -16.35 -29.62 15.44
C PRO A 309 -17.37 -30.20 14.44
N LEU A 310 -17.82 -29.42 13.45
CA LEU A 310 -18.78 -29.87 12.44
C LEU A 310 -18.08 -30.70 11.34
N PRO A 311 -18.59 -31.90 11.01
CA PRO A 311 -18.08 -32.67 9.89
C PRO A 311 -18.13 -31.88 8.58
N GLY A 312 -17.03 -31.89 7.82
CA GLY A 312 -16.95 -31.18 6.53
C GLY A 312 -16.66 -29.68 6.63
N ARG A 313 -16.46 -29.12 7.82
CA ARG A 313 -15.98 -27.74 8.03
C ARG A 313 -14.60 -27.74 8.69
N ARG A 314 -13.73 -26.80 8.32
CA ARG A 314 -12.37 -26.72 8.86
C ARG A 314 -12.23 -25.84 10.09
N TRP A 315 -12.85 -24.66 10.07
CA TRP A 315 -12.65 -23.63 11.07
C TRP A 315 -13.95 -23.13 11.65
N ARG A 316 -13.95 -22.89 12.96
CA ARG A 316 -14.97 -22.14 13.68
C ARG A 316 -14.41 -20.77 14.06
N LEU A 317 -15.09 -19.72 13.62
CA LEU A 317 -14.76 -18.34 13.93
C LEU A 317 -15.74 -17.83 14.98
N HIS A 318 -15.19 -17.27 16.05
CA HIS A 318 -15.97 -16.63 17.12
C HIS A 318 -15.97 -15.13 16.93
N TRP A 319 -17.16 -14.55 16.97
CA TRP A 319 -17.40 -13.15 16.67
C TRP A 319 -18.07 -12.46 17.85
N HIS A 320 -17.81 -11.16 17.98
CA HIS A 320 -18.57 -10.26 18.85
C HIS A 320 -19.13 -9.12 18.01
N HIS A 321 -20.46 -9.01 17.95
CA HIS A 321 -21.13 -7.89 17.32
C HIS A 321 -21.16 -6.72 18.30
N ARG A 322 -20.35 -5.69 18.05
CA ARG A 322 -20.08 -4.59 18.99
C ARG A 322 -21.32 -3.78 19.34
N ASP A 323 -22.18 -3.50 18.36
CA ASP A 323 -23.37 -2.66 18.59
C ASP A 323 -24.50 -3.42 19.30
N GLN A 324 -24.57 -4.75 19.15
CA GLN A 324 -25.56 -5.61 19.82
C GLN A 324 -25.03 -6.17 21.15
N ASP A 325 -23.75 -5.97 21.44
CA ASP A 325 -23.00 -6.63 22.50
C ASP A 325 -23.26 -8.16 22.56
N ARG A 326 -23.19 -8.82 21.39
CA ARG A 326 -23.61 -10.22 21.22
C ARG A 326 -22.52 -11.08 20.62
N ALA A 327 -22.23 -12.22 21.24
CA ALA A 327 -21.36 -13.25 20.69
C ALA A 327 -22.11 -14.17 19.71
N PHE A 328 -21.43 -14.61 18.64
CA PHE A 328 -21.95 -15.62 17.71
C PHE A 328 -20.79 -16.37 17.02
N THR A 329 -21.10 -17.49 16.37
CA THR A 329 -20.11 -18.33 15.67
C THR A 329 -20.48 -18.60 14.22
N ARG A 330 -19.46 -18.82 13.38
CA ARG A 330 -19.60 -19.27 11.99
C ARG A 330 -18.56 -20.34 11.69
N ASP A 331 -18.96 -21.38 10.99
CA ASP A 331 -18.08 -22.47 10.57
C ASP A 331 -17.80 -22.35 9.05
N THR A 332 -16.53 -22.43 8.66
CA THR A 332 -16.05 -22.21 7.29
C THR A 332 -14.93 -23.18 6.90
N ASP A 333 -14.58 -23.22 5.63
CA ASP A 333 -13.46 -24.04 5.12
C ASP A 333 -12.22 -23.19 4.89
N VAL A 334 -12.42 -21.97 4.38
CA VAL A 334 -11.36 -21.00 4.09
C VAL A 334 -11.66 -19.66 4.77
N VAL A 335 -10.62 -19.02 5.29
CA VAL A 335 -10.66 -17.66 5.84
C VAL A 335 -9.69 -16.77 5.07
N VAL A 336 -10.19 -15.67 4.51
CA VAL A 336 -9.37 -14.65 3.84
C VAL A 336 -9.34 -13.39 4.69
N LEU A 337 -8.15 -13.00 5.15
CA LEU A 337 -7.93 -11.84 6.01
C LEU A 337 -7.60 -10.61 5.15
N GLY A 338 -8.58 -9.76 4.90
CA GLY A 338 -8.42 -8.42 4.33
C GLY A 338 -8.19 -7.37 5.41
N THR A 339 -7.21 -7.62 6.28
CA THR A 339 -6.97 -6.85 7.50
C THR A 339 -5.94 -5.72 7.36
N GLY A 340 -5.53 -5.45 6.11
CA GLY A 340 -4.63 -4.34 5.77
C GLY A 340 -3.17 -4.66 6.07
N HIS A 341 -2.35 -3.61 6.09
CA HIS A 341 -0.92 -3.73 6.28
C HIS A 341 -0.42 -2.79 7.37
N GLU A 342 0.73 -3.12 7.96
CA GLU A 342 1.46 -2.31 8.92
C GLU A 342 2.86 -1.99 8.37
N PRO A 343 3.48 -0.86 8.77
CA PRO A 343 4.82 -0.51 8.33
C PRO A 343 5.83 -1.64 8.59
N ALA A 344 6.70 -1.90 7.61
CA ALA A 344 7.81 -2.81 7.82
C ALA A 344 8.86 -2.16 8.76
N PRO A 345 9.53 -2.95 9.62
CA PRO A 345 10.58 -2.42 10.48
C PRO A 345 11.75 -1.88 9.65
N LEU A 346 12.32 -0.76 10.09
CA LEU A 346 13.54 -0.20 9.51
C LEU A 346 14.74 -1.09 9.91
N PRO A 347 15.67 -1.41 8.99
CA PRO A 347 16.85 -2.22 9.29
C PRO A 347 17.94 -1.39 9.97
N VAL A 348 17.59 -0.65 11.02
CA VAL A 348 18.50 0.19 11.81
C VAL A 348 18.61 -0.33 13.24
N PRO A 349 19.73 -0.09 13.94
CA PRO A 349 19.87 -0.40 15.35
C PRO A 349 18.76 0.22 16.20
N SER A 350 18.30 -0.53 17.20
CA SER A 350 17.35 -0.02 18.19
C SER A 350 17.92 1.22 18.89
N GLY A 351 17.09 2.26 19.05
CA GLY A 351 17.49 3.52 19.66
C GLY A 351 18.28 4.46 18.74
N LEU A 352 18.54 4.11 17.47
CA LEU A 352 19.16 5.04 16.52
C LEU A 352 18.21 6.18 16.12
N VAL A 353 16.95 5.83 15.85
CA VAL A 353 15.91 6.77 15.40
C VAL A 353 15.09 7.21 16.61
N ALA A 354 14.82 8.52 16.70
CA ALA A 354 13.94 9.09 17.71
C ALA A 354 12.50 8.60 17.50
N LEU A 355 11.81 8.32 18.61
CA LEU A 355 10.44 7.83 18.60
C LEU A 355 9.52 8.81 19.33
N ASP A 356 8.31 8.97 18.83
CA ASP A 356 7.27 9.73 19.50
C ASP A 356 6.74 8.99 20.75
N GLY A 357 5.83 9.63 21.49
CA GLY A 357 5.23 9.03 22.69
C GLY A 357 4.43 7.74 22.47
N ALA A 358 4.15 7.35 21.21
CA ALA A 358 3.49 6.11 20.83
C ALA A 358 4.48 5.07 20.26
N GLY A 359 5.79 5.33 20.30
CA GLY A 359 6.83 4.42 19.82
C GLY A 359 7.00 4.41 18.30
N ARG A 360 6.56 5.46 17.58
CA ARG A 360 6.68 5.56 16.12
C ARG A 360 7.82 6.50 15.73
N PRO A 361 8.50 6.27 14.59
CA PRO A 361 9.61 7.13 14.15
C PRO A 361 9.22 8.61 14.04
N GLU A 362 10.05 9.50 14.57
CA GLU A 362 9.91 10.93 14.31
C GLU A 362 10.43 11.25 12.91
N VAL A 363 9.59 11.89 12.09
CA VAL A 363 9.88 12.22 10.69
C VAL A 363 9.66 13.73 10.49
N ALA A 364 10.71 14.41 10.04
CA ALA A 364 10.67 15.82 9.66
C ALA A 364 9.85 16.03 8.39
N LEU A 365 9.44 17.27 8.12
CA LEU A 365 8.60 17.62 6.96
C LEU A 365 9.30 17.34 5.61
N ASP A 366 10.63 17.35 5.59
CA ASP A 366 11.46 16.97 4.44
C ASP A 366 11.75 15.46 4.38
N TYR A 367 10.94 14.65 5.08
CA TYR A 367 10.96 13.19 5.12
C TYR A 367 12.21 12.58 5.78
N ARG A 368 13.06 13.39 6.44
CA ARG A 368 14.18 12.87 7.22
C ARG A 368 13.72 12.24 8.53
N LEU A 369 14.26 11.07 8.84
CA LEU A 369 14.13 10.44 10.16
C LEU A 369 14.97 11.22 11.17
N THR A 370 14.39 11.59 12.30
CA THR A 370 15.15 12.24 13.38
C THR A 370 16.01 11.21 14.10
N LEU A 371 17.29 11.51 14.29
CA LEU A 371 18.18 10.66 15.08
C LEU A 371 17.93 10.89 16.57
N ALA A 372 18.01 9.83 17.39
CA ALA A 372 17.86 9.94 18.84
C ALA A 372 18.95 10.82 19.50
N SER A 373 20.08 11.01 18.82
CA SER A 373 21.14 11.94 19.23
C SER A 373 20.78 13.42 19.06
N GLY A 374 19.73 13.74 18.28
CA GLY A 374 19.39 15.11 17.88
C GLY A 374 20.28 15.69 16.78
N ALA A 375 21.24 14.93 16.25
CA ALA A 375 22.09 15.36 15.16
C ALA A 375 21.30 15.46 13.82
N PRO A 376 21.76 16.28 12.85
CA PRO A 376 21.22 16.26 11.50
C PRO A 376 21.26 14.85 10.91
N SER A 377 20.18 14.46 10.24
CA SER A 377 20.02 13.13 9.67
C SER A 377 20.10 13.15 8.15
N THR A 378 20.68 12.11 7.57
CA THR A 378 20.64 11.81 6.13
C THR A 378 19.88 10.51 5.86
N LEU A 379 19.10 10.04 6.83
CA LEU A 379 18.15 8.95 6.69
C LEU A 379 16.79 9.52 6.31
N PHE A 380 16.17 9.01 5.25
CA PHE A 380 14.84 9.40 4.78
C PHE A 380 13.88 8.22 4.84
N ALA A 381 12.59 8.50 5.01
CA ALA A 381 11.54 7.49 5.00
C ALA A 381 10.52 7.77 3.89
N GLN A 382 10.06 6.71 3.23
CA GLN A 382 8.94 6.74 2.29
C GLN A 382 7.86 5.76 2.75
N ASN A 383 6.65 6.27 2.97
CA ASN A 383 5.48 5.52 3.41
C ASN A 383 5.61 4.88 4.82
N ALA A 384 6.38 5.51 5.71
CA ALA A 384 6.46 5.20 7.15
C ALA A 384 6.01 6.38 8.04
N GLU A 385 5.43 7.42 7.42
CA GLU A 385 5.19 8.74 8.01
C GLU A 385 3.70 9.11 8.14
N LEU A 386 2.79 8.14 8.08
CA LEU A 386 1.34 8.37 8.16
C LEU A 386 0.92 9.17 9.42
N HIS A 387 1.60 8.99 10.55
CA HIS A 387 1.33 9.71 11.81
C HIS A 387 1.88 11.15 11.85
N THR A 388 2.77 11.52 10.93
CA THR A 388 3.35 12.87 10.86
C THR A 388 2.93 13.65 9.62
N HIS A 389 2.61 12.99 8.51
CA HIS A 389 2.30 13.61 7.22
C HIS A 389 0.84 13.39 6.76
N GLY A 390 0.07 12.62 7.53
CA GLY A 390 -1.36 12.42 7.30
C GLY A 390 -1.67 11.45 6.16
N VAL A 391 -2.93 11.44 5.73
CA VAL A 391 -3.50 10.45 4.79
C VAL A 391 -2.82 10.36 3.43
N GLY A 392 -2.05 11.38 3.06
CA GLY A 392 -1.27 11.40 1.82
C GLY A 392 -0.05 10.47 1.78
N ALA A 393 0.44 10.00 2.94
CA ALA A 393 1.66 9.20 2.99
C ALA A 393 1.66 7.93 2.09
N PRO A 394 0.59 7.11 2.06
CA PRO A 394 0.50 5.95 1.16
C PRO A 394 0.03 6.28 -0.26
N ASP A 395 -0.28 7.55 -0.58
CA ASP A 395 -0.86 7.92 -1.87
C ASP A 395 0.21 8.04 -2.98
N LEU A 396 -0.02 7.38 -4.12
CA LEU A 396 0.86 7.45 -5.28
C LEU A 396 0.92 8.88 -5.88
N GLY A 397 -0.16 9.66 -5.78
CA GLY A 397 -0.25 11.04 -6.24
C GLY A 397 0.69 12.01 -5.52
N LEU A 398 1.14 11.67 -4.30
CA LEU A 398 2.17 12.42 -3.59
C LEU A 398 3.56 11.81 -3.73
N GLY A 399 3.70 10.66 -4.40
CA GLY A 399 4.98 9.97 -4.59
C GLY A 399 6.00 10.84 -5.31
N ALA A 400 5.64 11.42 -6.45
CA ALA A 400 6.53 12.30 -7.20
C ALA A 400 6.88 13.58 -6.42
N HIS A 401 5.93 14.19 -5.71
CA HIS A 401 6.19 15.35 -4.85
C HIS A 401 7.20 15.04 -3.75
N ARG A 402 6.96 13.96 -2.99
CA ARG A 402 7.87 13.51 -1.92
C ARG A 402 9.26 13.22 -2.49
N ASN A 403 9.33 12.58 -3.65
CA ASN A 403 10.59 12.34 -4.32
C ASN A 403 11.28 13.64 -4.75
N SER A 404 10.56 14.65 -5.25
CA SER A 404 11.15 15.98 -5.55
C SER A 404 11.78 16.62 -4.31
N VAL A 405 11.10 16.56 -3.15
CA VAL A 405 11.65 17.06 -1.87
C VAL A 405 12.93 16.32 -1.50
N ILE A 406 12.92 14.98 -1.58
CA ILE A 406 14.10 14.15 -1.26
C ILE A 406 15.24 14.41 -2.25
N VAL A 407 14.99 14.46 -3.56
CA VAL A 407 16.02 14.74 -4.57
C VAL A 407 16.66 16.10 -4.32
N ASN A 408 15.87 17.14 -4.06
CA ASN A 408 16.40 18.48 -3.78
C ASN A 408 17.27 18.47 -2.51
N ALA A 409 16.86 17.72 -1.48
CA ALA A 409 17.63 17.58 -0.25
C ALA A 409 18.94 16.80 -0.44
N LEU A 410 18.95 15.77 -1.30
CA LEU A 410 20.13 14.98 -1.65
C LEU A 410 21.12 15.78 -2.50
N ALA A 411 20.62 16.53 -3.49
CA ALA A 411 21.44 17.34 -4.40
C ALA A 411 21.92 18.66 -3.77
N GLY A 412 21.30 19.10 -2.67
CA GLY A 412 21.60 20.40 -2.04
C GLY A 412 21.19 21.62 -2.89
N ARG A 413 20.34 21.42 -3.89
CA ARG A 413 19.83 22.45 -4.81
C ARG A 413 18.43 22.06 -5.30
N GLU A 414 17.69 23.02 -5.85
CA GLU A 414 16.43 22.73 -6.52
C GLU A 414 16.71 22.02 -7.87
N VAL A 415 16.40 20.73 -7.93
CA VAL A 415 16.40 19.90 -9.14
C VAL A 415 15.00 19.89 -9.76
N TYR A 416 14.00 19.64 -8.91
CA TYR A 416 12.59 19.65 -9.27
C TYR A 416 11.85 20.73 -8.47
N PRO A 417 11.09 21.61 -9.12
CA PRO A 417 10.38 22.68 -8.42
C PRO A 417 9.28 22.12 -7.52
N VAL A 418 9.30 22.50 -6.24
CA VAL A 418 8.26 22.14 -5.27
C VAL A 418 7.37 23.37 -5.06
N ARG A 419 6.08 23.26 -5.40
CA ARG A 419 5.15 24.39 -5.34
C ARG A 419 4.45 24.44 -3.98
N ASP A 420 4.39 25.64 -3.39
CA ASP A 420 3.72 25.89 -2.12
C ASP A 420 2.19 25.98 -2.24
N ARG A 421 1.66 26.09 -3.47
CA ARG A 421 0.22 26.18 -3.75
C ARG A 421 -0.16 25.41 -5.01
N THR A 422 -0.90 24.34 -4.81
CA THR A 422 -1.37 23.35 -5.77
C THR A 422 -2.90 23.19 -5.73
N VAL A 423 -3.56 23.57 -4.63
CA VAL A 423 -5.02 23.49 -4.48
C VAL A 423 -5.71 24.81 -4.09
N TYR A 424 -7.05 24.81 -4.14
CA TYR A 424 -7.86 26.00 -3.86
C TYR A 424 -8.12 26.20 -2.37
N GLN A 425 -8.30 25.11 -1.62
CA GLN A 425 -8.50 25.14 -0.18
C GLN A 425 -7.26 25.69 0.54
N SER A 426 -7.51 26.44 1.61
CA SER A 426 -6.49 26.75 2.62
C SER A 426 -6.77 25.87 3.83
N PHE A 427 -5.74 25.18 4.32
CA PHE A 427 -5.82 24.39 5.54
C PHE A 427 -5.39 25.25 6.74
N GLY A 428 -6.21 25.25 7.80
CA GLY A 428 -6.05 26.14 8.95
C GLY A 428 -6.99 27.35 8.94
N GLY A 429 -6.94 28.15 10.00
CA GLY A 429 -7.69 29.40 10.08
C GLY A 429 -7.10 30.46 9.13
N PRO A 430 -7.92 31.31 8.49
CA PRO A 430 -7.40 32.41 7.67
C PRO A 430 -6.51 33.32 8.53
N LEU A 431 -5.35 33.69 8.00
CA LEU A 431 -4.50 34.71 8.61
C LEU A 431 -5.27 36.04 8.62
N ALA A 432 -5.23 36.74 9.76
CA ALA A 432 -5.95 38.00 9.99
C ALA A 432 -5.41 39.17 9.17
#